data_AF-A0AAE6V406-F1
#
_entry.id   AF-A0AAE6V406-F1
#
_cell.length_a   1.000
_cell.length_b   1.000
_cell.length_c   1.000
_cell.angle_alpha   90.00
_cell.angle_beta   90.00
_cell.angle_gamma   90.00
#
_symmetry.space_group_name_H-M   'P 1'
#
loop_
_entity.id
_entity.type
_entity.pdbx_description
1 polymer ?
#
loop_
_entity_poly.entity_id
_entity_poly.type
_entity_poly.pdbx_seq_one_letter_code
_entity_poly.pdbx_strand_id
1 'polypeptide(L)'
;MRFSPSLEQGRLLRRYKRFLADIELANGEQLTIHCPNTGSMLNCMREGGQVWFSRSNDPKRKLPGTWEISETPQGRLACVNTGRANALVEEALRADVITELAGFTALKREVAYGEEGSRIDFRLEFDGAPVYVEVKSVTLGYPDSTVAAFPDAVTQRGAKHLRELATLARQGVRAVQLYCVNLTGIDAVRPAEEIDGAYAQALRAAVADGVEVLAYGTRLDAEGIVIDRRLSVLLNP
;
A
#
# COMPACT_ATOMS: atom_id res chain seq x y z
N MET A 1 4.11 -12.91 3.15
CA MET A 1 2.89 -13.41 3.82
C MET A 1 2.26 -14.52 2.98
N ARG A 2 1.90 -15.65 3.59
CA ARG A 2 1.09 -16.70 2.95
C ARG A 2 -0.39 -16.52 3.31
N PHE A 3 -1.28 -16.68 2.34
CA PHE A 3 -2.71 -16.79 2.60
C PHE A 3 -3.00 -18.22 3.08
N SER A 4 -3.62 -18.34 4.26
CA SER A 4 -3.97 -19.63 4.86
C SER A 4 -5.39 -19.56 5.40
N PRO A 5 -6.37 -20.22 4.76
CA PRO A 5 -6.25 -20.96 3.51
C PRO A 5 -5.93 -20.07 2.30
N SER A 6 -5.59 -20.68 1.15
CA SER A 6 -5.43 -19.98 -0.13
C SER A 6 -6.70 -19.20 -0.49
N LEU A 7 -6.55 -18.11 -1.24
CA LEU A 7 -7.66 -17.27 -1.60
C LEU A 7 -8.63 -17.97 -2.56
N GLU A 8 -9.92 -17.77 -2.31
CA GLU A 8 -10.98 -18.19 -3.21
C GLU A 8 -11.20 -17.17 -4.32
N GLN A 9 -11.72 -17.63 -5.46
CA GLN A 9 -11.89 -16.84 -6.68
C GLN A 9 -13.37 -16.56 -6.97
N GLY A 10 -13.65 -15.37 -7.50
CA GLY A 10 -14.96 -14.99 -8.01
C GLY A 10 -14.86 -13.89 -9.07
N ARG A 11 -15.98 -13.50 -9.65
CA ARG A 11 -16.07 -12.36 -10.58
C ARG A 11 -16.73 -11.18 -9.89
N LEU A 12 -16.16 -9.99 -10.03
CA LEU A 12 -16.75 -8.78 -9.49
C LEU A 12 -18.05 -8.46 -10.23
N LEU A 13 -19.18 -8.39 -9.51
CA LEU A 13 -20.42 -7.85 -10.07
C LEU A 13 -20.44 -6.33 -9.91
N ARG A 14 -20.13 -5.83 -8.69
CA ARG A 14 -20.01 -4.40 -8.40
C ARG A 14 -19.35 -4.14 -7.06
N ARG A 15 -18.72 -2.97 -6.92
CA ARG A 15 -18.29 -2.40 -5.63
C ARG A 15 -19.18 -1.21 -5.29
N TYR A 16 -19.68 -1.14 -4.06
CA TYR A 16 -20.59 -0.07 -3.64
C TYR A 16 -20.44 0.25 -2.15
N LYS A 17 -20.92 1.43 -1.75
CA LYS A 17 -20.81 1.94 -0.36
C LYS A 17 -19.39 1.86 0.22
N ARG A 18 -18.36 1.89 -0.64
CA ARG A 18 -16.91 1.74 -0.37
C ARG A 18 -16.48 0.38 0.20
N PHE A 19 -17.28 -0.23 1.07
CA PHE A 19 -16.90 -1.38 1.88
C PHE A 19 -17.57 -2.70 1.47
N LEU A 20 -18.38 -2.70 0.41
CA LEU A 20 -19.10 -3.88 -0.06
C LEU A 20 -18.74 -4.17 -1.52
N ALA A 21 -18.56 -5.44 -1.83
CA ALA A 21 -18.45 -5.93 -3.20
C ALA A 21 -19.34 -7.16 -3.37
N ASP A 22 -20.22 -7.11 -4.36
CA ASP A 22 -20.99 -8.28 -4.80
C ASP A 22 -20.13 -9.04 -5.80
N ILE A 23 -20.02 -10.35 -5.62
CA ILE A 23 -19.22 -11.26 -6.45
C ILE A 23 -20.03 -12.49 -6.83
N GLU A 24 -19.66 -13.12 -7.93
CA GLU A 24 -20.20 -14.41 -8.38
C GLU A 24 -19.10 -15.47 -8.39
N LEU A 25 -19.35 -16.61 -7.74
CA LEU A 25 -18.44 -17.76 -7.73
C LEU A 25 -18.61 -18.62 -8.99
N ALA A 26 -17.67 -19.53 -9.22
CA ALA A 26 -17.69 -20.41 -10.40
C ALA A 26 -18.93 -21.32 -10.48
N ASN A 27 -19.59 -21.60 -9.35
CA ASN A 27 -20.83 -22.36 -9.26
C ASN A 27 -22.10 -21.51 -9.48
N GLY A 28 -21.97 -20.21 -9.75
CA GLY A 28 -23.07 -19.25 -9.92
C GLY A 28 -23.61 -18.66 -8.62
N GLU A 29 -23.07 -19.05 -7.46
CA GLU A 29 -23.45 -18.46 -6.17
C GLU A 29 -23.01 -16.99 -6.09
N GLN A 30 -23.92 -16.12 -5.65
CA GLN A 30 -23.62 -14.70 -5.43
C GLN A 30 -23.41 -14.40 -3.96
N LEU A 31 -22.34 -13.66 -3.67
CA LEU A 31 -21.92 -13.32 -2.31
C LEU A 31 -21.58 -11.84 -2.22
N THR A 32 -21.97 -11.20 -1.12
CA THR A 32 -21.42 -9.90 -0.75
C THR A 32 -20.23 -10.09 0.18
N ILE A 33 -19.05 -9.60 -0.21
CA ILE A 33 -17.83 -9.62 0.59
C ILE A 33 -17.43 -8.22 1.04
N HIS A 34 -16.61 -8.15 2.09
CA HIS A 34 -16.04 -6.90 2.56
C HIS A 34 -14.98 -6.38 1.57
N CYS A 35 -15.07 -5.11 1.18
CA CYS A 35 -14.00 -4.37 0.52
C CYS A 35 -13.20 -3.59 1.57
N PRO A 36 -11.96 -4.03 1.91
CA PRO A 36 -11.13 -3.39 2.93
C PRO A 36 -10.38 -2.14 2.44
N ASN A 37 -10.70 -1.64 1.24
CA ASN A 37 -10.15 -0.42 0.67
C ASN A 37 -11.17 0.72 0.73
N THR A 38 -10.82 1.82 1.39
CA THR A 38 -11.68 3.01 1.52
C THR A 38 -11.42 4.06 0.43
N GLY A 39 -10.33 3.92 -0.32
CA GLY A 39 -9.93 4.78 -1.42
C GLY A 39 -10.80 4.62 -2.66
N SER A 40 -10.45 5.35 -3.72
CA SER A 40 -11.20 5.32 -4.97
C SER A 40 -11.10 3.95 -5.65
N MET A 41 -9.98 3.24 -5.45
CA MET A 41 -9.62 2.04 -6.22
C MET A 41 -9.58 2.34 -7.73
N LEU A 42 -9.19 3.58 -8.07
CA LEU A 42 -9.03 4.01 -9.45
C LEU A 42 -8.08 3.05 -10.18
N ASN A 43 -8.52 2.57 -11.34
CA ASN A 43 -7.82 1.57 -12.16
C ASN A 43 -7.46 0.26 -11.45
N CYS A 44 -8.05 -0.06 -10.28
CA CYS A 44 -7.75 -1.31 -9.58
C CYS A 44 -8.73 -2.45 -9.93
N MET A 45 -9.90 -2.14 -10.49
CA MET A 45 -10.98 -3.11 -10.70
C MET A 45 -11.83 -2.75 -11.92
N ARG A 46 -12.55 -3.75 -12.44
CA ARG A 46 -13.62 -3.60 -13.43
C ARG A 46 -14.74 -4.60 -13.14
N GLU A 47 -15.99 -4.25 -13.45
CA GLU A 47 -17.09 -5.23 -13.43
C GLU A 47 -16.77 -6.40 -14.38
N GLY A 48 -17.11 -7.61 -13.95
CA GLY A 48 -16.72 -8.87 -14.59
C GLY A 48 -15.25 -9.28 -14.40
N GLY A 49 -14.42 -8.44 -13.76
CA GLY A 49 -13.01 -8.74 -13.48
C GLY A 49 -12.84 -9.82 -12.42
N GLN A 50 -11.72 -10.54 -12.48
CA GLN A 50 -11.40 -11.58 -11.50
C GLN A 50 -11.09 -10.96 -10.13
N VAL A 51 -11.62 -11.56 -9.08
CA VAL A 51 -11.32 -11.23 -7.68
C VAL A 51 -10.79 -12.45 -6.95
N TRP A 52 -9.93 -12.20 -5.96
CA TRP A 52 -9.53 -13.19 -4.97
C TRP A 52 -9.87 -12.67 -3.57
N PHE A 53 -10.50 -13.51 -2.77
CA PHE A 53 -10.97 -13.13 -1.43
C PHE A 53 -10.61 -14.20 -0.40
N SER A 54 -10.41 -13.76 0.83
CA SER A 54 -10.26 -14.65 1.99
C SER A 54 -11.64 -15.00 2.53
N ARG A 55 -11.91 -16.28 2.75
CA ARG A 55 -13.15 -16.77 3.38
C ARG A 55 -12.99 -16.75 4.90
N SER A 56 -14.04 -16.33 5.58
CA SER A 56 -14.13 -16.37 7.04
C SER A 56 -15.21 -17.32 7.49
N ASN A 57 -14.84 -18.26 8.36
CA ASN A 57 -15.78 -19.18 9.01
C ASN A 57 -16.25 -18.67 10.39
N ASP A 58 -15.86 -17.45 10.79
CA ASP A 58 -16.34 -16.83 12.04
C ASP A 58 -17.85 -16.57 11.96
N PRO A 59 -18.68 -17.24 12.78
CA PRO A 59 -20.13 -17.08 12.75
C PRO A 59 -20.60 -15.68 13.18
N LYS A 60 -19.74 -14.87 13.79
CA LYS A 60 -20.05 -13.49 14.17
C LYS A 60 -19.91 -12.50 13.01
N ARG A 61 -19.22 -12.88 11.93
CA ARG A 61 -19.03 -11.99 10.78
C ARG A 61 -20.29 -11.92 9.93
N LYS A 62 -20.74 -10.70 9.66
CA LYS A 62 -21.86 -10.43 8.74
C LYS A 62 -21.54 -10.75 7.29
N LEU A 63 -20.27 -10.56 6.88
CA LEU A 63 -19.81 -10.79 5.51
C LEU A 63 -18.89 -12.01 5.50
N PRO A 64 -19.14 -13.01 4.64
CA PRO A 64 -18.44 -14.30 4.66
C PRO A 64 -17.01 -14.23 4.08
N GLY A 65 -16.59 -13.08 3.54
CA GLY A 65 -15.23 -12.93 3.03
C GLY A 65 -14.73 -11.49 2.99
N THR A 66 -13.44 -11.35 2.68
CA THR A 66 -12.75 -10.06 2.52
C THR A 66 -11.97 -10.07 1.21
N TRP A 67 -12.19 -9.06 0.38
CA TRP A 67 -11.53 -8.91 -0.91
C TRP A 67 -10.04 -8.58 -0.71
N GLU A 68 -9.15 -9.43 -1.23
CA GLU A 68 -7.71 -9.30 -1.04
C GLU A 68 -7.02 -8.81 -2.32
N ILE A 69 -7.29 -9.44 -3.46
CA ILE A 69 -6.64 -9.17 -4.75
C ILE A 69 -7.69 -8.91 -5.83
N SER A 70 -7.42 -7.93 -6.68
CA SER A 70 -8.23 -7.60 -7.85
C SER A 70 -7.41 -7.76 -9.12
N GLU A 71 -8.03 -8.28 -10.18
CA GLU A 71 -7.57 -8.09 -11.54
C GLU A 71 -7.91 -6.65 -11.96
N THR A 72 -6.88 -5.90 -12.34
CA THR A 72 -7.03 -4.53 -12.84
C THR A 72 -7.57 -4.54 -14.28
N PRO A 73 -8.11 -3.41 -14.78
CA PRO A 73 -8.45 -3.27 -16.19
C PRO A 73 -7.25 -3.49 -17.14
N GLN A 74 -6.02 -3.36 -16.65
CA GLN A 74 -4.78 -3.57 -17.39
C GLN A 74 -4.27 -5.03 -17.34
N GLY A 75 -5.04 -5.96 -16.75
CA GLY A 75 -4.65 -7.38 -16.65
C GLY A 75 -3.58 -7.68 -15.59
N ARG A 76 -3.27 -6.71 -14.71
CA ARG A 76 -2.36 -6.86 -13.55
C ARG A 76 -3.12 -7.33 -12.32
N LEU A 77 -2.41 -7.87 -11.33
CA LEU A 77 -2.95 -8.15 -10.00
C LEU A 77 -2.61 -7.00 -9.05
N ALA A 78 -3.61 -6.51 -8.33
CA ALA A 78 -3.47 -5.51 -7.28
C ALA A 78 -3.92 -6.08 -5.93
N CYS A 79 -3.09 -6.00 -4.88
CA CYS A 79 -3.57 -6.26 -3.52
C CYS A 79 -4.36 -5.04 -3.04
N VAL A 80 -5.68 -5.12 -3.16
CA VAL A 80 -6.60 -4.03 -2.83
C VAL A 80 -6.81 -3.90 -1.32
N ASN A 81 -6.49 -4.94 -0.55
CA ASN A 81 -6.48 -4.86 0.91
C ASN A 81 -5.27 -4.08 1.42
N THR A 82 -5.43 -2.75 1.51
CA THR A 82 -4.40 -1.83 1.99
C THR A 82 -3.93 -2.12 3.42
N GLY A 83 -4.74 -2.82 4.23
CA GLY A 83 -4.34 -3.27 5.56
C GLY A 83 -3.18 -4.27 5.58
N ARG A 84 -2.83 -4.85 4.42
CA ARG A 84 -1.68 -5.76 4.28
C ARG A 84 -0.34 -5.04 4.23
N ALA A 85 -0.30 -3.76 3.84
CA ALA A 85 0.93 -3.04 3.53
C ALA A 85 1.93 -3.02 4.71
N ASN A 86 1.49 -2.66 5.92
CA ASN A 86 2.38 -2.57 7.07
C ASN A 86 2.92 -3.96 7.47
N ALA A 87 2.08 -5.00 7.44
CA ALA A 87 2.55 -6.36 7.72
C ALA A 87 3.59 -6.84 6.70
N LEU A 88 3.40 -6.52 5.41
CA LEU A 88 4.36 -6.85 4.37
C LEU A 88 5.69 -6.11 4.52
N VAL A 89 5.62 -4.81 4.83
CA VAL A 89 6.81 -4.01 5.10
C VAL A 89 7.55 -4.54 6.32
N GLU A 90 6.84 -4.89 7.40
CA GLU A 90 7.49 -5.46 8.58
C GLU A 90 8.17 -6.80 8.29
N GLU A 91 7.52 -7.71 7.56
CA GLU A 91 8.15 -8.96 7.11
C GLU A 91 9.42 -8.69 6.29
N ALA A 92 9.38 -7.72 5.36
CA ALA A 92 10.50 -7.36 4.50
C ALA A 92 11.66 -6.67 5.25
N LEU A 93 11.35 -5.80 6.22
CA LEU A 93 12.32 -5.17 7.10
C LEU A 93 13.06 -6.22 7.93
N ARG A 94 12.33 -7.14 8.56
CA ARG A 94 12.93 -8.20 9.40
C ARG A 94 13.73 -9.23 8.62
N ALA A 95 13.43 -9.38 7.33
CA ALA A 95 14.16 -10.26 6.42
C ALA A 95 15.30 -9.56 5.66
N ASP A 96 15.62 -8.30 6.02
CA ASP A 96 16.64 -7.46 5.38
C ASP A 96 16.47 -7.30 3.86
N VAL A 97 15.24 -7.49 3.34
CA VAL A 97 14.91 -7.29 1.92
C VAL A 97 14.99 -5.81 1.57
N ILE A 98 14.58 -4.93 2.51
CA ILE A 98 14.72 -3.48 2.37
C ILE A 98 16.11 -3.08 2.87
N THR A 99 17.10 -3.27 2.00
CA THR A 99 18.53 -3.18 2.36
C THR A 99 18.95 -1.82 2.94
N GLU A 100 18.29 -0.72 2.56
CA GLU A 100 18.57 0.64 3.07
C GLU A 100 18.21 0.82 4.55
N LEU A 101 17.41 -0.11 5.09
CA LEU A 101 16.90 -0.12 6.45
C LEU A 101 17.30 -1.38 7.22
N ALA A 102 18.20 -2.19 6.66
CA ALA A 102 18.72 -3.40 7.32
C ALA A 102 19.61 -3.05 8.53
N GLY A 103 19.70 -3.97 9.49
CA GLY A 103 20.59 -3.83 10.66
C GLY A 103 20.03 -3.03 11.84
N PHE A 104 18.71 -2.78 11.90
CA PHE A 104 18.08 -2.23 13.09
C PHE A 104 18.06 -3.26 14.24
N THR A 105 18.15 -2.79 15.48
CA THR A 105 18.16 -3.66 16.69
C THR A 105 16.76 -3.87 17.26
N ALA A 106 15.82 -2.95 17.01
CA ALA A 106 14.42 -3.09 17.38
C ALA A 106 13.48 -2.33 16.44
N LEU A 107 12.22 -2.78 16.39
CA LEU A 107 11.15 -2.18 15.58
C LEU A 107 9.93 -1.93 16.48
N LYS A 108 9.43 -0.70 16.47
CA LYS A 108 8.18 -0.29 17.13
C LYS A 108 7.17 0.16 16.09
N ARG A 109 5.90 -0.18 16.29
CA ARG A 109 4.78 0.20 15.41
C ARG A 109 3.99 1.36 16.00
N GLU A 110 3.35 2.14 15.14
CA GLU A 110 2.34 3.15 15.53
C GLU A 110 2.85 4.16 16.57
N VAL A 111 4.10 4.61 16.43
CA VAL A 111 4.74 5.51 17.40
C VAL A 111 4.28 6.95 17.16
N ALA A 112 3.79 7.61 18.20
CA ALA A 112 3.44 9.04 18.10
C ALA A 112 4.69 9.87 17.78
N TYR A 113 4.56 10.81 16.83
CA TYR A 113 5.63 11.72 16.43
C TYR A 113 5.06 13.03 15.89
N GLY A 114 5.94 14.01 15.70
CA GLY A 114 5.56 15.31 15.17
C GLY A 114 4.75 16.15 16.15
N GLU A 115 4.44 17.37 15.72
CA GLU A 115 3.71 18.36 16.52
C GLU A 115 2.20 18.30 16.25
N GLU A 116 1.76 17.68 15.16
CA GLU A 116 0.36 17.61 14.77
C GLU A 116 -0.31 16.29 15.21
N GLY A 117 0.33 15.51 16.08
CA GLY A 117 -0.23 14.31 16.70
C GLY A 117 -0.34 13.10 15.77
N SER A 118 0.52 12.99 14.76
CA SER A 118 0.54 11.82 13.88
C SER A 118 1.23 10.62 14.52
N ARG A 119 0.99 9.45 13.93
CA ARG A 119 1.65 8.20 14.28
C ARG A 119 2.41 7.71 13.05
N ILE A 120 3.68 7.36 13.27
CA ILE A 120 4.53 6.76 12.24
C ILE A 120 4.24 5.26 12.22
N ASP A 121 4.22 4.67 11.03
CA ASP A 121 3.98 3.23 10.89
C ASP A 121 5.08 2.42 11.61
N PHE A 122 6.35 2.80 11.42
CA PHE A 122 7.49 2.17 12.07
C PHE A 122 8.52 3.17 12.61
N ARG A 123 9.03 2.88 13.80
CA ARG A 123 10.27 3.44 14.34
C ARG A 123 11.29 2.32 14.49
N LEU A 124 12.37 2.39 13.73
CA LEU A 124 13.47 1.43 13.76
C LEU A 124 14.59 1.98 14.65
N GLU A 125 15.08 1.19 15.60
CA GLU A 125 16.20 1.56 16.45
C GLU A 125 17.52 1.10 15.82
N PHE A 126 18.52 1.98 15.79
CA PHE A 126 19.88 1.67 15.40
C PHE A 126 20.84 2.12 16.51
N ASP A 127 22.09 1.64 16.48
CA ASP A 127 23.13 2.00 17.47
C ASP A 127 23.54 3.49 17.46
N GLY A 128 23.00 4.29 16.53
CA GLY A 128 23.15 5.75 16.49
C GLY A 128 21.84 6.49 16.78
N ALA A 129 21.00 6.61 15.75
CA ALA A 129 19.74 7.35 15.81
C ALA A 129 18.59 6.51 15.25
N PRO A 130 17.36 6.70 15.74
CA PRO A 130 16.20 6.02 15.21
C PRO A 130 15.91 6.46 13.77
N VAL A 131 15.27 5.57 13.01
CA VAL A 131 14.72 5.86 11.68
C VAL A 131 13.20 5.78 11.74
N TYR A 132 12.53 6.81 11.22
CA TYR A 132 11.08 6.90 11.16
C TYR A 132 10.62 6.52 9.75
N VAL A 133 9.75 5.53 9.62
CA VAL A 133 9.30 4.99 8.33
C VAL A 133 7.78 5.07 8.24
N GLU A 134 7.30 5.90 7.31
CA GLU A 134 5.89 5.97 6.92
C GLU A 134 5.69 5.06 5.70
N VAL A 135 4.60 4.31 5.66
CA VAL A 135 4.23 3.41 4.56
C VAL A 135 3.04 3.98 3.79
N LYS A 136 3.13 3.96 2.45
CA LYS A 136 1.97 4.15 1.57
C LYS A 136 1.74 2.91 0.74
N SER A 137 0.51 2.43 0.70
CA SER A 137 0.09 1.38 -0.22
C SER A 137 -0.19 2.00 -1.59
N VAL A 138 0.45 1.47 -2.64
CA VAL A 138 0.30 1.95 -4.01
C VAL A 138 -0.33 0.87 -4.87
N THR A 139 -1.48 1.19 -5.49
CA THR A 139 -2.21 0.29 -6.38
C THR A 139 -2.67 0.95 -7.69
N LEU A 140 -2.52 2.28 -7.82
CA LEU A 140 -2.92 3.01 -9.02
C LEU A 140 -1.89 2.76 -10.13
N GLY A 141 -2.34 2.04 -11.16
CA GLY A 141 -1.63 1.85 -12.42
C GLY A 141 -2.36 2.53 -13.57
N TYR A 142 -1.62 2.79 -14.65
CA TYR A 142 -2.16 3.33 -15.90
C TYR A 142 -2.01 2.32 -17.05
N PRO A 143 -2.91 2.36 -18.06
CA PRO A 143 -2.73 1.63 -19.30
C PRO A 143 -1.35 1.90 -19.92
N ASP A 144 -0.75 0.86 -20.51
CA ASP A 144 0.51 0.96 -21.28
C ASP A 144 1.71 1.58 -20.54
N SER A 145 1.69 1.57 -19.20
CA SER A 145 2.77 2.11 -18.37
C SER A 145 3.17 1.17 -17.23
N THR A 146 4.47 0.94 -17.05
CA THR A 146 5.02 0.23 -15.89
C THR A 146 5.30 1.17 -14.71
N VAL A 147 4.82 2.41 -14.76
CA VAL A 147 4.93 3.39 -13.68
C VAL A 147 3.60 3.47 -12.93
N ALA A 148 3.61 3.10 -11.65
CA ALA A 148 2.50 3.30 -10.73
C ALA A 148 2.51 4.73 -10.18
N ALA A 149 1.38 5.16 -9.60
CA ALA A 149 1.30 6.49 -9.00
C ALA A 149 0.60 6.48 -7.64
N PHE A 150 0.90 7.49 -6.83
CA PHE A 150 0.21 7.75 -5.57
C PHE A 150 0.00 9.25 -5.37
N PRO A 151 -1.16 9.73 -4.89
CA PRO A 151 -2.33 8.94 -4.44
C PRO A 151 -3.34 8.63 -5.55
N ASP A 152 -4.38 7.85 -5.24
CA ASP A 152 -5.53 7.57 -6.12
C ASP A 152 -6.74 8.49 -5.88
N ALA A 153 -6.62 9.43 -4.94
CA ALA A 153 -7.54 10.51 -4.64
C ALA A 153 -6.81 11.58 -3.81
N VAL A 154 -7.35 12.80 -3.75
CA VAL A 154 -6.80 13.89 -2.92
C VAL A 154 -6.64 13.45 -1.45
N THR A 155 -5.46 13.67 -0.88
CA THR A 155 -5.06 13.21 0.47
C THR A 155 -4.38 14.30 1.29
N GLN A 156 -5.20 15.08 1.99
CA GLN A 156 -4.70 16.07 2.97
C GLN A 156 -3.88 15.42 4.09
N ARG A 157 -4.24 14.20 4.49
CA ARG A 157 -3.49 13.43 5.49
C ARG A 157 -2.11 13.02 4.99
N GLY A 158 -1.97 12.63 3.72
CA GLY A 158 -0.68 12.31 3.12
C GLY A 158 0.26 13.52 3.13
N ALA A 159 -0.24 14.69 2.71
CA ALA A 159 0.53 15.93 2.74
C ALA A 159 0.93 16.35 4.17
N LYS A 160 0.04 16.13 5.15
CA LYS A 160 0.35 16.35 6.58
C LYS A 160 1.53 15.49 7.06
N HIS A 161 1.46 14.18 6.83
CA HIS A 161 2.53 13.28 7.27
C HIS A 161 3.88 13.65 6.64
N LEU A 162 3.89 14.06 5.36
CA LEU A 162 5.12 14.54 4.71
C LEU A 162 5.74 15.76 5.39
N ARG A 163 4.92 16.71 5.86
CA ARG A 163 5.43 17.86 6.63
C ARG A 163 6.07 17.43 7.96
N GLU A 164 5.47 16.47 8.65
CA GLU A 164 6.01 15.95 9.91
C GLU A 164 7.30 15.15 9.70
N LEU A 165 7.40 14.35 8.62
CA LEU A 165 8.66 13.72 8.22
C LEU A 165 9.73 14.76 7.89
N ALA A 166 9.37 15.83 7.18
CA ALA A 166 10.29 16.92 6.87
C ALA A 166 10.80 17.62 8.14
N THR A 167 9.96 17.79 9.15
CA THR A 167 10.38 18.31 10.47
C THR A 167 11.43 17.41 11.12
N LEU A 168 11.25 16.09 11.10
CA LEU A 168 12.27 15.15 11.58
C LEU A 168 13.57 15.26 10.79
N ALA A 169 13.49 15.29 9.46
CA ALA A 169 14.64 15.39 8.59
C ALA A 169 15.46 16.67 8.84
N ARG A 170 14.79 17.82 8.99
CA ARG A 170 15.45 19.10 9.34
C ARG A 170 16.12 19.09 10.72
N GLN A 171 15.69 18.22 11.63
CA GLN A 171 16.31 18.00 12.94
C GLN A 171 17.48 16.99 12.88
N GLY A 172 17.83 16.49 11.70
CA GLY A 172 18.86 15.46 11.51
C GLY A 172 18.41 14.05 11.85
N VAL A 173 17.11 13.83 12.07
CA VAL A 173 16.54 12.49 12.29
C VAL A 173 16.17 11.88 10.95
N ARG A 174 16.71 10.70 10.66
CA ARG A 174 16.43 9.99 9.40
C ARG A 174 14.95 9.64 9.30
N ALA A 175 14.29 10.16 8.26
CA ALA A 175 12.87 9.99 7.99
C ALA A 175 12.67 9.45 6.59
N VAL A 176 11.79 8.45 6.46
CA VAL A 176 11.62 7.67 5.22
C VAL A 176 10.14 7.57 4.89
N GLN A 177 9.79 7.92 3.66
CA GLN A 177 8.53 7.52 3.04
C GLN A 177 8.76 6.27 2.19
N LEU A 178 8.14 5.16 2.55
CA LEU A 178 8.21 3.89 1.81
C LEU A 178 6.91 3.60 1.06
N TYR A 179 6.98 3.55 -0.26
CA TYR A 179 5.89 3.05 -1.10
C TYR A 179 5.93 1.52 -1.16
N CYS A 180 4.91 0.89 -0.60
CA CYS A 180 4.63 -0.54 -0.76
C CYS A 180 3.75 -0.71 -2.01
N VAL A 181 4.37 -1.09 -3.13
CA VAL A 181 3.71 -1.20 -4.43
C VAL A 181 3.04 -2.55 -4.56
N ASN A 182 1.75 -2.55 -4.20
CA ASN A 182 0.84 -3.68 -4.20
C ASN A 182 0.20 -3.91 -5.58
N LEU A 183 0.98 -3.78 -6.64
CA LEU A 183 0.57 -3.91 -8.05
C LEU A 183 1.67 -4.61 -8.85
N THR A 184 1.33 -5.70 -9.55
CA THR A 184 2.28 -6.45 -10.39
C THR A 184 2.66 -5.70 -11.65
N GLY A 185 3.85 -5.97 -12.22
CA GLY A 185 4.28 -5.41 -13.50
C GLY A 185 4.67 -3.92 -13.44
N ILE A 186 5.12 -3.47 -12.27
CA ILE A 186 5.55 -2.09 -12.02
C ILE A 186 7.06 -2.06 -11.80
N ASP A 187 7.71 -1.06 -12.41
CA ASP A 187 9.15 -0.81 -12.33
C ASP A 187 9.47 0.50 -11.60
N ALA A 188 8.50 1.42 -11.53
CA ALA A 188 8.67 2.71 -10.88
C ALA A 188 7.39 3.24 -10.24
N VAL A 189 7.53 4.18 -9.31
CA VAL A 189 6.43 4.96 -8.73
C VAL A 189 6.68 6.46 -8.85
N ARG A 190 5.61 7.22 -9.07
CA ARG A 190 5.62 8.69 -9.11
C ARG A 190 4.51 9.31 -8.26
N PRO A 191 4.60 10.58 -7.84
CA PRO A 191 3.42 11.28 -7.35
C PRO A 191 2.39 11.45 -8.49
N ALA A 192 1.11 11.25 -8.17
CA ALA A 192 -0.01 11.51 -9.07
C ALA A 192 -0.38 13.00 -9.02
N GLU A 193 0.45 13.86 -9.61
CA GLU A 193 0.25 15.32 -9.61
C GLU A 193 -1.07 15.74 -10.26
N GLU A 194 -1.54 14.98 -11.24
CA GLU A 194 -2.83 15.14 -11.89
C GLU A 194 -4.03 14.83 -10.98
N ILE A 195 -3.81 14.10 -9.88
CA ILE A 195 -4.83 13.78 -8.87
C ILE A 195 -4.71 14.69 -7.66
N ASP A 196 -3.48 14.88 -7.15
CA ASP A 196 -3.20 15.69 -5.97
C ASP A 196 -1.87 16.44 -6.11
N GLY A 197 -1.92 17.60 -6.76
CA GLY A 197 -0.77 18.49 -6.90
C GLY A 197 -0.23 19.00 -5.56
N ALA A 198 -1.07 19.13 -4.52
CA ALA A 198 -0.62 19.54 -3.20
C ALA A 198 0.23 18.45 -2.52
N TYR A 199 -0.17 17.18 -2.66
CA TYR A 199 0.66 16.05 -2.23
C TYR A 199 1.98 15.99 -3.00
N ALA A 200 1.95 16.14 -4.33
CA ALA A 200 3.16 16.13 -5.17
C ALA A 200 4.16 17.23 -4.76
N GLN A 201 3.66 18.45 -4.54
CA GLN A 201 4.47 19.56 -4.04
C GLN A 201 5.03 19.28 -2.64
N ALA A 202 4.20 18.77 -1.72
CA ALA A 202 4.63 18.42 -0.36
C ALA A 202 5.70 17.32 -0.37
N LEU A 203 5.61 16.33 -1.25
CA LEU A 203 6.60 15.26 -1.38
C LEU A 203 7.94 15.83 -1.84
N ARG A 204 7.95 16.66 -2.88
CA ARG A 204 9.16 17.32 -3.38
C ARG A 204 9.81 18.22 -2.31
N ALA A 205 9.00 18.97 -1.57
CA ALA A 205 9.48 19.78 -0.45
C ALA A 205 10.08 18.93 0.67
N ALA A 206 9.43 17.83 1.05
CA ALA A 206 9.93 16.92 2.07
C ALA A 206 11.26 16.28 1.67
N VAL A 207 11.42 15.89 0.40
CA VAL A 207 12.70 15.38 -0.14
C VAL A 207 13.78 16.45 -0.08
N ALA A 208 13.47 17.70 -0.44
CA ALA A 208 14.41 18.81 -0.35
C ALA A 208 14.89 19.07 1.10
N ASP A 209 14.02 18.80 2.08
CA ASP A 209 14.34 18.87 3.51
C ASP A 209 15.05 17.62 4.07
N GLY A 210 15.32 16.62 3.23
CA GLY A 210 16.10 15.43 3.59
C GLY A 210 15.30 14.15 3.87
N VAL A 211 13.99 14.13 3.58
CA VAL A 211 13.20 12.88 3.66
C VAL A 211 13.61 11.93 2.54
N GLU A 212 13.97 10.71 2.90
CA GLU A 212 14.25 9.65 1.93
C GLU A 212 12.95 9.05 1.40
N VAL A 213 12.90 8.77 0.10
CA VAL A 213 11.74 8.13 -0.53
C VAL A 213 12.18 6.82 -1.16
N LEU A 214 11.60 5.73 -0.68
CA LEU A 214 11.85 4.38 -1.15
C LEU A 214 10.58 3.80 -1.79
N ALA A 215 10.76 2.87 -2.71
CA ALA A 215 9.66 2.12 -3.30
C ALA A 215 10.07 0.66 -3.46
N TYR A 216 9.18 -0.22 -3.04
CA TYR A 216 9.40 -1.66 -3.12
C TYR A 216 8.17 -2.34 -3.74
N GLY A 217 8.45 -3.16 -4.75
CA GLY A 217 7.49 -3.95 -5.48
C GLY A 217 7.10 -5.21 -4.73
N THR A 218 5.92 -5.72 -5.07
CA THR A 218 5.46 -7.02 -4.59
C THR A 218 5.36 -8.03 -5.72
N ARG A 219 5.48 -9.30 -5.36
CA ARG A 219 4.98 -10.44 -6.12
C ARG A 219 3.81 -11.04 -5.34
N LEU A 220 2.71 -11.31 -6.05
CA LEU A 220 1.50 -11.85 -5.45
C LEU A 220 0.76 -12.80 -6.39
N ASP A 221 0.05 -13.73 -5.78
CA ASP A 221 -0.87 -14.68 -6.39
C ASP A 221 -1.94 -15.10 -5.35
N ALA A 222 -2.70 -16.16 -5.64
CA ALA A 222 -3.73 -16.67 -4.74
C ALA A 222 -3.17 -17.32 -3.45
N GLU A 223 -1.89 -17.66 -3.41
CA GLU A 223 -1.24 -18.35 -2.29
C GLU A 223 -0.51 -17.37 -1.35
N GLY A 224 -0.04 -16.24 -1.87
CA GLY A 224 0.63 -15.26 -1.03
C GLY A 224 0.99 -13.95 -1.70
N ILE A 225 1.57 -13.07 -0.89
CA ILE A 225 2.13 -11.80 -1.31
C ILE A 225 3.42 -11.53 -0.54
N VAL A 226 4.45 -11.04 -1.24
CA VAL A 226 5.77 -10.75 -0.67
C VAL A 226 6.37 -9.51 -1.34
N ILE A 227 7.03 -8.66 -0.57
CA ILE A 227 7.89 -7.59 -1.10
C ILE A 227 9.18 -8.24 -1.58
N ASP A 228 9.58 -7.99 -2.83
CA ASP A 228 10.66 -8.73 -3.48
C ASP A 228 11.76 -7.89 -4.13
N ARG A 229 11.47 -6.65 -4.54
CA ARG A 229 12.44 -5.84 -5.29
C ARG A 229 12.29 -4.35 -5.02
N ARG A 230 13.40 -3.63 -5.07
CA ARG A 230 13.40 -2.16 -5.11
C ARG A 230 12.89 -1.67 -6.46
N LEU A 231 12.15 -0.57 -6.44
CA LEU A 231 11.64 0.12 -7.62
C LEU A 231 12.21 1.54 -7.70
N SER A 232 12.21 2.14 -8.89
CA SER A 232 12.59 3.54 -9.05
C SER A 232 11.51 4.49 -8.50
N VAL A 233 11.94 5.62 -7.94
CA VAL A 233 11.05 6.72 -7.55
C VAL A 233 11.28 7.89 -8.50
N LEU A 234 10.24 8.31 -9.21
CA LEU A 234 10.28 9.42 -10.16
C LEU A 234 9.59 10.64 -9.53
N LEU A 235 10.37 11.57 -8.99
CA LEU A 235 9.84 12.77 -8.31
C LEU A 235 9.39 13.87 -9.28
N ASN A 236 10.02 13.95 -10.44
CA ASN A 236 9.71 14.87 -11.54
C ASN A 236 9.50 14.05 -12.82
N PRO A 237 8.39 13.29 -12.89
CA PRO A 237 8.05 12.41 -14.00
C PRO A 237 7.61 13.17 -15.27
#